data_AF-A0A5K7VJ72-F1
#
_entry.id   AF-A0A5K7VJ72-F1
#
_cell.length_a   1.000
_cell.length_b   1.000
_cell.length_c   1.000
_cell.angle_alpha   90.00
_cell.angle_beta   90.00
_cell.angle_gamma   90.00
#
_symmetry.space_group_name_H-M   'P 1'
#
loop_
_entity.id
_entity.type
_entity.pdbx_description
1 polymer ?
#
loop_
_entity_poly.entity_id
_entity_poly.type
_entity_poly.pdbx_seq_one_letter_code
_entity_poly.pdbx_strand_id
1 'polypeptide(L)'
;VAVPSGKPLDLSSLADGTTVIFEGTTTWGYSEWKGPLLNIGGNKITVKGAEGSVLDGDGARWWDGKGGNGGKLKPKFFSAHTLTDSSITGITIKNPPVQVVSINGCNGLTITDMTIDASAGDKGGLGHNTDGFDIGSSSNVIIDGAKVY
;
A
#
# COMPACT_ATOMS: atom_id res chain seq x y z
N VAL A 1 -13.83 -4.88 0.59
CA VAL A 1 -14.40 -3.70 1.32
C VAL A 1 -14.40 -2.49 0.38
N ALA A 2 -15.40 -1.60 0.45
CA ALA A 2 -15.37 -0.33 -0.29
C ALA A 2 -15.13 0.83 0.70
N VAL A 3 -13.92 1.38 0.69
CA VAL A 3 -13.50 2.46 1.58
C VAL A 3 -14.03 3.79 1.04
N PRO A 4 -14.69 4.63 1.87
CA PRO A 4 -15.18 5.93 1.43
C PRO A 4 -14.09 6.84 0.87
N SER A 5 -14.46 7.75 -0.04
CA SER A 5 -13.54 8.73 -0.62
C SER A 5 -12.90 9.63 0.44
N GLY A 6 -11.60 9.91 0.28
CA GLY A 6 -10.89 10.86 1.15
C GLY A 6 -10.62 10.36 2.57
N LYS A 7 -10.76 9.05 2.82
CA LYS A 7 -10.51 8.43 4.12
C LYS A 7 -9.58 7.22 4.01
N PRO A 8 -8.72 7.00 5.01
CA PRO A 8 -7.94 5.76 5.08
C PRO A 8 -8.83 4.59 5.52
N LEU A 9 -8.46 3.39 5.09
CA LEU A 9 -8.71 2.20 5.89
C LEU A 9 -7.65 2.19 7.00
N ASP A 10 -8.05 2.59 8.20
CA ASP A 10 -7.15 2.77 9.33
C ASP A 10 -7.14 1.56 10.26
N LEU A 11 -6.00 0.89 10.31
CA LEU A 11 -5.67 -0.27 11.14
C LEU A 11 -4.37 0.01 11.92
N SER A 12 -4.13 1.26 12.30
CA SER A 12 -2.91 1.67 13.02
C SER A 12 -2.90 1.32 14.51
N SER A 13 -4.06 1.02 15.09
CA SER A 13 -4.24 0.80 16.53
C SER A 13 -4.73 -0.62 16.83
N LEU A 14 -4.11 -1.61 16.18
CA LEU A 14 -4.43 -3.02 16.41
C LEU A 14 -3.87 -3.47 17.76
N ALA A 15 -4.55 -4.42 18.40
CA ALA A 15 -4.00 -5.10 19.56
C ALA A 15 -2.78 -5.96 19.16
N ASP A 16 -1.81 -6.09 20.07
CA ASP A 16 -0.63 -6.92 19.86
C ASP A 16 -0.99 -8.35 19.42
N GLY A 17 -0.27 -8.88 18.43
CA GLY A 17 -0.51 -10.24 17.93
C GLY A 17 -1.70 -10.38 16.98
N THR A 18 -2.38 -9.28 16.63
CA THR A 18 -3.54 -9.33 15.72
C THR A 18 -3.17 -9.88 14.35
N THR A 19 -4.04 -10.73 13.81
CA THR A 19 -4.00 -11.17 12.41
C THR A 19 -5.07 -10.43 11.59
N VAL A 20 -4.66 -9.82 10.48
CA VAL A 20 -5.52 -9.17 9.49
C VAL A 20 -5.46 -9.97 8.19
N ILE A 21 -6.61 -10.30 7.62
CA ILE A 21 -6.71 -11.02 6.35
C ILE A 21 -7.53 -10.16 5.39
N PHE A 22 -6.95 -9.83 4.24
CA PHE A 22 -7.65 -9.21 3.13
C PHE A 22 -8.24 -10.28 2.22
N GLU A 23 -9.55 -10.20 1.99
CA GLU A 23 -10.30 -11.11 1.13
C GLU A 23 -11.02 -10.34 0.02
N GLY A 24 -11.22 -10.99 -1.13
CA GLY A 24 -11.85 -10.39 -2.30
C GLY A 24 -11.16 -9.11 -2.74
N THR A 25 -11.94 -8.14 -3.24
CA THR A 25 -11.42 -6.84 -3.67
C THR A 25 -11.70 -5.76 -2.63
N THR A 26 -10.65 -5.02 -2.25
CA THR A 26 -10.77 -3.76 -1.52
C THR A 26 -10.55 -2.59 -2.46
N THR A 27 -11.43 -1.60 -2.39
CA THR A 27 -11.43 -0.41 -3.25
C THR A 27 -11.56 0.88 -2.44
N TRP A 28 -11.19 2.01 -3.05
CA TRP A 28 -11.31 3.34 -2.45
C TRP A 28 -12.11 4.29 -3.34
N GLY A 29 -12.96 5.09 -2.72
CA GLY A 29 -13.64 6.20 -3.39
C GLY A 29 -12.65 7.28 -3.86
N TYR A 30 -12.99 7.94 -4.97
CA TYR A 30 -12.14 8.99 -5.56
C TYR A 30 -12.20 10.29 -4.76
N SER A 31 -11.03 10.88 -4.49
CA SER A 31 -10.84 12.23 -3.93
C SER A 31 -9.42 12.68 -4.24
N GLU A 32 -9.19 13.97 -4.45
CA GLU A 32 -7.83 14.53 -4.54
C GLU A 32 -7.34 14.91 -3.14
N TRP A 33 -6.46 14.08 -2.57
CA TRP A 33 -5.93 14.24 -1.21
C TRP A 33 -4.60 13.49 -1.09
N LYS A 34 -3.91 13.63 0.04
CA LYS A 34 -2.54 13.10 0.21
C LYS A 34 -2.49 11.65 0.71
N GLY A 35 -3.61 11.08 1.12
CA GLY A 35 -3.65 9.73 1.69
C GLY A 35 -3.15 9.68 3.14
N PRO A 36 -2.80 8.48 3.65
CA PRO A 36 -2.72 7.20 2.92
C PRO A 36 -4.09 6.56 2.63
N LEU A 37 -4.15 5.63 1.66
CA LEU A 37 -5.34 4.79 1.43
C LEU A 37 -5.48 3.69 2.50
N LEU A 38 -4.38 3.06 2.89
CA LEU A 38 -4.29 2.02 3.91
C LEU A 38 -3.23 2.41 4.94
N ASN A 39 -3.56 2.29 6.22
CA ASN A 39 -2.63 2.53 7.32
C ASN A 39 -2.62 1.32 8.25
N ILE A 40 -1.47 0.67 8.44
CA ILE A 40 -1.31 -0.45 9.37
C ILE A 40 -0.08 -0.19 10.26
N GLY A 41 -0.28 -0.37 11.56
CA GLY A 41 0.76 -0.25 12.58
C GLY A 41 0.46 -1.17 13.76
N GLY A 42 1.46 -1.39 14.62
CA GLY A 42 1.33 -2.21 15.82
C GLY A 42 2.49 -3.18 16.04
N ASN A 43 2.32 -4.06 17.02
CA ASN A 43 3.33 -5.02 17.46
C ASN A 43 2.87 -6.45 17.18
N LYS A 44 3.77 -7.28 16.63
CA LYS A 44 3.49 -8.69 16.27
C LYS A 44 2.28 -8.84 15.34
N ILE A 45 2.08 -7.89 14.44
CA ILE A 45 0.94 -7.90 13.52
C ILE A 45 1.23 -8.86 12.37
N THR A 46 0.26 -9.70 12.05
CA THR A 46 0.30 -10.58 10.87
C THR A 46 -0.72 -10.12 9.85
N VAL A 47 -0.28 -9.68 8.68
CA VAL A 47 -1.15 -9.26 7.57
C VAL A 47 -1.05 -10.27 6.43
N LYS A 48 -2.19 -10.74 5.91
CA LYS A 48 -2.23 -11.72 4.82
C LYS A 48 -3.20 -11.30 3.72
N GLY A 49 -2.84 -11.54 2.47
CA GLY A 49 -3.79 -11.60 1.36
C GLY A 49 -4.30 -13.02 1.19
N ALA A 50 -5.61 -13.22 1.16
CA ALA A 50 -6.19 -14.49 0.73
C ALA A 50 -5.96 -14.71 -0.78
N GLU A 51 -6.06 -15.95 -1.24
CA GLU A 51 -5.94 -16.28 -2.67
C GLU A 51 -6.94 -15.46 -3.50
N GLY A 52 -6.45 -14.83 -4.56
CA GLY A 52 -7.25 -13.95 -5.42
C GLY A 52 -7.66 -12.61 -4.81
N SER A 53 -7.23 -12.30 -3.57
CA SER A 53 -7.50 -10.98 -2.97
C SER A 53 -6.69 -9.88 -3.65
N VAL A 54 -7.30 -8.69 -3.78
CA VAL A 54 -6.69 -7.52 -4.43
C VAL A 54 -7.03 -6.25 -3.67
N LEU A 55 -6.02 -5.41 -3.45
CA LEU A 55 -6.17 -4.02 -3.04
C LEU A 55 -6.08 -3.14 -4.30
N ASP A 56 -7.22 -2.77 -4.89
CA ASP A 56 -7.26 -2.00 -6.14
C ASP A 56 -7.45 -0.51 -5.85
N GLY A 57 -6.41 0.27 -6.13
CA GLY A 57 -6.44 1.73 -5.99
C GLY A 57 -7.22 2.42 -7.10
N ASP A 58 -7.44 1.76 -8.24
CA ASP A 58 -8.01 2.34 -9.46
C ASP A 58 -7.36 3.71 -9.78
N GLY A 59 -6.03 3.70 -9.80
CA GLY A 59 -5.14 4.87 -9.87
C GLY A 59 -5.27 5.70 -11.13
N ALA A 60 -5.80 5.12 -12.21
CA ALA A 60 -6.07 5.82 -13.47
C ALA A 60 -6.96 7.06 -13.31
N ARG A 61 -7.78 7.11 -12.24
CA ARG A 61 -8.58 8.28 -11.90
C ARG A 61 -7.72 9.50 -11.51
N TRP A 62 -6.50 9.28 -11.02
CA TRP A 62 -5.53 10.32 -10.62
C TRP A 62 -4.38 10.51 -11.61
N TRP A 63 -3.97 9.46 -12.32
CA TRP A 63 -2.81 9.51 -13.20
C TRP A 63 -2.93 10.60 -14.27
N ASP A 64 -1.91 11.45 -14.32
CA ASP A 64 -1.82 12.65 -15.16
C ASP A 64 -0.40 12.87 -15.72
N GLY A 65 0.45 11.84 -15.63
CA GLY A 65 1.86 11.86 -16.04
C GLY A 65 2.78 12.67 -15.12
N LYS A 66 2.26 13.27 -14.05
CA LYS A 66 3.04 14.15 -13.16
C LYS A 66 3.31 13.54 -11.78
N GLY A 67 2.61 12.47 -11.42
CA GLY A 67 2.84 11.76 -10.16
C GLY A 67 2.78 12.68 -8.95
N GLY A 68 3.77 12.60 -8.06
CA GLY A 68 3.91 13.49 -6.90
C GLY A 68 4.53 14.86 -7.21
N ASN A 69 5.01 15.09 -8.43
CA ASN A 69 5.73 16.32 -8.82
C ASN A 69 4.78 17.49 -9.19
N GLY A 70 3.47 17.23 -9.31
CA GLY A 70 2.47 18.24 -9.61
C GLY A 70 1.17 17.65 -10.16
N GLY A 71 0.30 18.51 -10.69
CA GLY A 71 -1.02 18.09 -11.19
C GLY A 71 -2.00 17.83 -10.06
N LYS A 72 -2.80 16.75 -10.18
CA LYS A 72 -3.77 16.33 -9.15
C LYS A 72 -3.07 15.94 -7.85
N LEU A 73 -3.70 16.19 -6.71
CA LEU A 73 -3.26 15.57 -5.44
C LEU A 73 -3.61 14.08 -5.46
N LYS A 74 -2.61 13.23 -5.21
CA LYS A 74 -2.71 11.77 -5.31
C LYS A 74 -2.43 11.15 -3.95
N PRO A 75 -3.30 10.27 -3.44
CA PRO A 75 -3.07 9.67 -2.14
C PRO A 75 -1.98 8.60 -2.22
N LYS A 76 -1.03 8.62 -1.28
CA LYS A 76 -0.12 7.48 -1.06
C LYS A 76 -0.93 6.22 -0.75
N PHE A 77 -0.44 5.04 -1.13
CA PHE A 77 -1.23 3.82 -0.99
C PHE A 77 -1.20 3.27 0.44
N PHE A 78 -0.09 2.67 0.86
CA PHE A 78 0.02 1.90 2.11
C PHE A 78 1.10 2.49 3.02
N SER A 79 0.67 3.06 4.14
CA SER A 79 1.54 3.34 5.30
C SER A 79 1.71 2.08 6.14
N ALA A 80 2.85 1.41 6.01
CA ALA A 80 3.32 0.35 6.90
C ALA A 80 4.24 1.00 7.94
N HIS A 81 3.65 1.72 8.89
CA HIS A 81 4.39 2.56 9.83
C HIS A 81 4.35 1.96 11.24
N THR A 82 5.44 2.10 11.99
CA THR A 82 5.53 1.66 13.40
C THR A 82 5.19 0.18 13.61
N LEU A 83 5.54 -0.67 12.63
CA LEU A 83 5.40 -2.12 12.74
C LEU A 83 6.65 -2.72 13.42
N THR A 84 6.42 -3.44 14.52
CA THR A 84 7.48 -4.16 15.26
C THR A 84 7.23 -5.65 15.22
N ASP A 85 8.26 -6.45 14.95
CA ASP A 85 8.21 -7.92 14.90
C ASP A 85 7.00 -8.46 14.10
N SER A 86 6.72 -7.84 12.97
CA SER A 86 5.48 -8.02 12.20
C SER A 86 5.75 -8.62 10.82
N SER A 87 4.71 -9.20 10.21
CA SER A 87 4.81 -9.82 8.88
C SER A 87 3.67 -9.44 7.97
N ILE A 88 3.95 -9.24 6.68
CA ILE A 88 2.98 -9.00 5.62
C ILE A 88 3.22 -10.03 4.51
N THR A 89 2.23 -10.83 4.15
CA THR A 89 2.41 -11.94 3.19
C THR A 89 1.32 -11.97 2.14
N GLY A 90 1.71 -12.17 0.87
CA GLY A 90 0.78 -12.49 -0.23
C GLY A 90 -0.20 -11.36 -0.58
N ILE A 91 0.14 -10.11 -0.27
CA ILE A 91 -0.68 -8.96 -0.62
C ILE A 91 -0.50 -8.62 -2.10
N THR A 92 -1.60 -8.42 -2.82
CA THR A 92 -1.60 -7.88 -4.18
C THR A 92 -2.18 -6.48 -4.19
N ILE A 93 -1.39 -5.50 -4.62
CA ILE A 93 -1.81 -4.11 -4.84
C ILE A 93 -1.85 -3.85 -6.34
N LYS A 94 -2.95 -3.25 -6.81
CA LYS A 94 -3.16 -2.93 -8.22
C LYS A 94 -3.47 -1.44 -8.40
N ASN A 95 -2.95 -0.88 -9.49
CA ASN A 95 -3.22 0.49 -9.94
C ASN A 95 -3.08 1.55 -8.83
N PRO A 96 -1.90 1.69 -8.19
CA PRO A 96 -1.73 2.68 -7.14
C PRO A 96 -1.74 4.11 -7.70
N PRO A 97 -2.33 5.12 -7.01
CA PRO A 97 -2.34 6.50 -7.50
C PRO A 97 -0.95 7.14 -7.59
N VAL A 98 -0.04 6.78 -6.68
CA VAL A 98 1.35 7.26 -6.54
C VAL A 98 2.15 6.21 -5.75
N GLN A 99 3.10 6.58 -4.87
CA GLN A 99 3.95 5.63 -4.13
C GLN A 99 3.12 4.62 -3.33
N VAL A 100 3.62 3.38 -3.30
CA VAL A 100 2.85 2.23 -2.85
C VAL A 100 3.11 1.92 -1.38
N VAL A 101 4.21 1.28 -1.03
CA VAL A 101 4.47 0.87 0.37
C VAL A 101 5.47 1.83 1.01
N SER A 102 4.99 2.69 1.91
CA SER A 102 5.85 3.50 2.76
C SER A 102 6.13 2.74 4.06
N ILE A 103 7.38 2.33 4.24
CA ILE A 103 7.89 1.65 5.44
C ILE A 103 8.63 2.67 6.29
N ASN A 104 8.11 2.97 7.48
CA ASN A 104 8.71 3.97 8.36
C ASN A 104 8.61 3.59 9.84
N GLY A 105 9.68 3.83 10.61
CA GLY A 105 9.68 3.55 12.05
C GLY A 105 9.51 2.06 12.38
N CYS A 106 9.88 1.16 11.45
CA CYS A 106 9.70 -0.28 11.63
C CYS A 106 10.95 -0.95 12.18
N ASN A 107 10.77 -2.00 13.00
CA ASN A 107 11.86 -2.85 13.46
C ASN A 107 11.44 -4.32 13.40
N GLY A 108 12.08 -5.13 12.55
CA GLY A 108 11.72 -6.54 12.39
C GLY A 108 10.46 -6.74 11.55
N LEU A 109 10.30 -5.98 10.47
CA LEU A 109 9.21 -6.16 9.51
C LEU A 109 9.64 -7.09 8.38
N THR A 110 8.91 -8.20 8.17
CA THR A 110 9.11 -9.08 7.01
C THR A 110 7.94 -8.95 6.03
N ILE A 111 8.23 -8.66 4.77
CA ILE A 111 7.26 -8.64 3.68
C ILE A 111 7.61 -9.76 2.72
N THR A 112 6.68 -10.69 2.47
CA THR A 112 6.87 -11.83 1.59
C THR A 112 5.82 -11.91 0.50
N ASP A 113 6.24 -12.25 -0.72
CA ASP A 113 5.36 -12.53 -1.87
C ASP A 113 4.35 -11.41 -2.18
N MET A 114 4.73 -10.16 -1.93
CA MET A 114 3.89 -9.01 -2.29
C MET A 114 3.98 -8.74 -3.79
N THR A 115 2.82 -8.56 -4.43
CA THR A 115 2.73 -8.11 -5.82
C THR A 115 2.22 -6.68 -5.87
N ILE A 116 2.94 -5.82 -6.58
CA ILE A 116 2.54 -4.44 -6.89
C ILE A 116 2.46 -4.33 -8.41
N ASP A 117 1.27 -4.11 -8.94
CA ASP A 117 1.01 -4.01 -10.37
C ASP A 117 0.50 -2.60 -10.72
N ALA A 118 1.40 -1.76 -11.22
CA ALA A 118 1.13 -0.46 -11.78
C ALA A 118 1.25 -0.45 -13.32
N SER A 119 1.35 -1.62 -13.97
CA SER A 119 1.62 -1.74 -15.42
C SER A 119 0.60 -1.01 -16.31
N ALA A 120 -0.65 -0.86 -15.86
CA ALA A 120 -1.65 -0.06 -16.57
C ALA A 120 -1.27 1.43 -16.70
N GLY A 121 -0.41 1.93 -15.82
CA GLY A 121 0.12 3.29 -15.81
C GLY A 121 1.06 3.59 -16.98
N ASP A 122 1.67 2.56 -17.59
CA ASP A 122 2.55 2.71 -18.77
C ASP A 122 1.77 3.19 -19.99
N LYS A 123 0.47 2.85 -20.08
CA LYS A 123 -0.37 3.25 -21.21
C LYS A 123 -0.48 4.77 -21.26
N GLY A 124 0.20 5.37 -22.24
CA GLY A 124 0.26 6.82 -22.40
C GLY A 124 1.19 7.52 -21.40
N GLY A 125 2.01 6.77 -20.65
CA GLY A 125 2.96 7.31 -19.66
C GLY A 125 2.28 8.11 -18.55
N LEU A 126 1.10 7.67 -18.11
CA LEU A 126 0.25 8.42 -17.17
C LEU A 126 0.58 8.12 -15.72
N GLY A 127 0.99 6.87 -15.42
CA GLY A 127 1.52 6.48 -14.12
C GLY A 127 2.90 7.11 -13.90
N HIS A 128 3.09 7.75 -12.74
CA HIS A 128 4.36 8.38 -12.39
C HIS A 128 4.52 8.43 -10.87
N ASN A 129 5.74 8.23 -10.37
CA ASN A 129 6.04 8.06 -8.94
C ASN A 129 5.21 6.94 -8.28
N THR A 130 5.05 5.80 -8.96
CA THR A 130 4.39 4.59 -8.45
C THR A 130 5.41 3.64 -7.82
N ASP A 131 6.24 4.18 -6.94
CA ASP A 131 7.34 3.52 -6.25
C ASP A 131 6.86 2.28 -5.48
N GLY A 132 7.57 1.15 -5.60
CA GLY A 132 7.19 -0.10 -4.94
C GLY A 132 7.30 -0.03 -3.41
N PHE A 133 8.51 0.21 -2.91
CA PHE A 133 8.81 0.26 -1.48
C PHE A 133 9.71 1.45 -1.15
N ASP A 134 9.18 2.39 -0.36
CA ASP A 134 9.91 3.54 0.18
C ASP A 134 10.25 3.28 1.65
N ILE A 135 11.54 3.16 1.97
CA ILE A 135 12.01 2.79 3.31
C ILE A 135 12.72 3.97 3.98
N GLY A 136 12.28 4.33 5.19
CA GLY A 136 12.94 5.33 6.03
C GLY A 136 12.89 4.96 7.50
N SER A 137 13.85 5.45 8.29
CA SER A 137 13.87 5.32 9.76
C SER A 137 13.51 3.92 10.28
N SER A 138 14.01 2.86 9.65
CA SER A 138 13.63 1.48 9.95
C SER A 138 14.87 0.58 10.04
N SER A 139 14.76 -0.51 10.80
CA SER A 139 15.81 -1.52 10.97
C SER A 139 15.23 -2.92 10.76
N ASN A 140 16.07 -3.86 10.31
CA ASN A 140 15.67 -5.28 10.16
C ASN A 140 14.42 -5.46 9.30
N VAL A 141 14.34 -4.73 8.18
CA VAL A 141 13.29 -4.89 7.17
C VAL A 141 13.75 -5.93 6.16
N ILE A 142 12.94 -6.96 5.96
CA ILE A 142 13.17 -8.01 4.96
C ILE A 142 12.04 -7.92 3.95
N ILE A 143 12.38 -7.82 2.66
CA ILE A 143 11.45 -7.90 1.55
C ILE A 143 11.92 -9.06 0.67
N ASP A 144 11.09 -10.09 0.53
CA ASP A 144 11.42 -11.31 -0.20
C ASP A 144 10.29 -11.71 -1.16
N GLY A 145 10.66 -12.22 -2.33
CA GLY A 145 9.69 -12.67 -3.34
C GLY A 145 8.80 -11.58 -3.96
N ALA A 146 9.13 -10.29 -3.79
CA ALA A 146 8.31 -9.20 -4.32
C ALA A 146 8.31 -9.16 -5.86
N LYS A 147 7.15 -8.86 -6.43
CA LYS A 147 6.98 -8.60 -7.87
C LYS A 147 6.43 -7.18 -8.04
N VAL A 148 7.16 -6.34 -8.79
CA VAL A 148 6.79 -4.94 -9.01
C VAL A 148 6.79 -4.67 -10.52
N TYR A 149 5.65 -4.20 -11.03
CA TYR A 149 5.42 -3.88 -12.43
C TYR A 149 5.00 -2.43 -12.59
#